data_AF-A0A7J6H816-F1
#
_entry.id   AF-A0A7J6H816-F1
#
_cell.length_a   1.000
_cell.length_b   1.000
_cell.length_c   1.000
_cell.angle_alpha   90.00
_cell.angle_beta   90.00
_cell.angle_gamma   90.00
#
_symmetry.space_group_name_H-M   'P 1'
#
loop_
_entity.id
_entity.type
_entity.pdbx_description
1 polymer ?
#
loop_
_entity_poly.entity_id
_entity_poly.type
_entity_poly.pdbx_seq_one_letter_code
_entity_poly.pdbx_strand_id
1 'polypeptide(L)'
;MTKTTFLLCFITLLASSSALPSVSKHHKVGFYELKKGHISVNLTNWGATIVSLHLPDRHGKLDDVVLGYDSIDTYKLVEDVKTSFSGGKVGFSDVAWKVKSYQNKGLAPHIVFTYHSRDGEQGFPGDVLVTATYTLFGHGKLAVIMTAKALNKPTPVNLAQHTYWNLGGHTSGDILSNDIQIFGSQITPVDDELIPTGKIQSVKGTPFDFLKPHPVGTKIKELPKGYDINYVLDGVPEGKELKRVAVVYDKKSGRSMDLSTNKPGVQFYTGNNIKDIKGKGGFVYQSHAALCLETQAFPDSVNHPNFPSTIISPEEPYKHVMLFKFSTKDRPNFSSV
;
A
#
# COMPACT_ATOMS: atom_id res chain seq x y z
N MET A 1 -36.08 -86.67 -10.85
CA MET A 1 -36.34 -85.26 -11.19
C MET A 1 -36.17 -84.45 -9.91
N THR A 2 -34.97 -83.92 -9.75
CA THR A 2 -34.40 -83.48 -8.47
C THR A 2 -34.54 -81.96 -8.38
N LYS A 3 -35.15 -81.46 -7.31
CA LYS A 3 -35.34 -80.02 -7.07
C LYS A 3 -34.01 -79.44 -6.58
N THR A 4 -33.34 -78.67 -7.44
CA THR A 4 -32.10 -77.98 -7.12
C THR A 4 -32.41 -76.55 -6.67
N THR A 5 -32.10 -76.27 -5.41
CA THR A 5 -32.07 -74.95 -4.78
C THR A 5 -30.91 -74.14 -5.36
N PHE A 6 -31.19 -72.96 -5.93
CA PHE A 6 -30.15 -71.95 -6.22
C PHE A 6 -30.38 -70.73 -5.35
N LEU A 7 -29.47 -70.52 -4.42
CA LEU A 7 -29.35 -69.36 -3.55
C LEU A 7 -28.60 -68.28 -4.34
N LEU A 8 -29.30 -67.26 -4.86
CA LEU A 8 -28.65 -66.05 -5.38
C LEU A 8 -28.45 -65.05 -4.25
N CYS A 9 -27.19 -64.89 -3.86
CA CYS A 9 -26.72 -63.90 -2.90
C CYS A 9 -26.70 -62.51 -3.59
N PHE A 10 -27.67 -61.65 -3.28
CA PHE A 10 -27.61 -60.24 -3.65
C PHE A 10 -26.74 -59.48 -2.64
N ILE A 11 -25.55 -59.09 -3.07
CA ILE A 11 -24.68 -58.16 -2.37
C ILE A 11 -25.34 -56.77 -2.47
N THR A 12 -26.05 -56.35 -1.42
CA THR A 12 -26.47 -54.96 -1.25
C THR A 12 -25.26 -54.14 -0.82
N LEU A 13 -24.73 -53.37 -1.77
CA LEU A 13 -23.67 -52.39 -1.56
C LEU A 13 -24.17 -51.31 -0.58
N LEU A 14 -23.56 -51.26 0.61
CA LEU A 14 -23.70 -50.14 1.55
C LEU A 14 -23.12 -48.89 0.89
N ALA A 15 -24.00 -47.98 0.43
CA ALA A 15 -23.59 -46.64 0.06
C ALA A 15 -23.17 -45.89 1.33
N SER A 16 -21.87 -45.87 1.60
CA SER A 16 -21.29 -45.00 2.62
C SER A 16 -21.44 -43.56 2.16
N SER A 17 -22.33 -42.81 2.82
CA SER A 17 -22.42 -41.36 2.67
C SER A 17 -21.18 -40.72 3.29
N SER A 18 -20.11 -40.60 2.50
CA SER A 18 -19.03 -39.67 2.83
C SER A 18 -19.51 -38.25 2.49
N ALA A 19 -20.18 -37.63 3.46
CA ALA A 19 -20.28 -36.18 3.48
C ALA A 19 -18.84 -35.64 3.49
N LEU A 20 -18.37 -35.14 2.35
CA LEU A 20 -17.14 -34.37 2.29
C LEU A 20 -17.34 -33.15 3.20
N PRO A 21 -16.53 -32.95 4.24
CA PRO A 21 -16.60 -31.71 4.98
C PRO A 21 -16.13 -30.62 4.02
N SER A 22 -17.03 -29.70 3.64
CA SER A 22 -16.65 -28.44 3.03
C SER A 22 -15.91 -27.61 4.08
N VAL A 23 -14.66 -27.96 4.32
CA VAL A 23 -13.74 -27.13 5.08
C VAL A 23 -13.46 -25.93 4.19
N SER A 24 -14.16 -24.82 4.43
CA SER A 24 -13.61 -23.52 4.07
C SER A 24 -12.27 -23.43 4.77
N LYS A 25 -11.17 -23.63 4.03
CA LYS A 25 -9.82 -23.38 4.55
C LYS A 25 -9.80 -21.92 4.98
N HIS A 26 -9.99 -21.65 6.26
CA HIS A 26 -9.65 -20.36 6.83
C HIS A 26 -8.18 -20.13 6.50
N HIS A 27 -7.91 -19.19 5.62
CA HIS A 27 -6.54 -18.86 5.23
C HIS A 27 -5.90 -18.24 6.46
N LYS A 28 -5.05 -18.99 7.15
CA LYS A 28 -4.40 -18.54 8.39
C LYS A 28 -3.66 -17.24 8.11
N VAL A 29 -4.04 -16.17 8.81
CA VAL A 29 -3.34 -14.89 8.73
C VAL A 29 -1.93 -15.05 9.32
N GLY A 30 -0.93 -14.54 8.63
CA GLY A 30 0.48 -14.74 8.98
C GLY A 30 1.39 -13.65 8.44
N PHE A 31 2.67 -13.79 8.77
CA PHE A 31 3.75 -12.95 8.23
C PHE A 31 4.55 -13.69 7.16
N TYR A 32 5.05 -12.96 6.18
CA TYR A 32 5.77 -13.46 5.01
C TYR A 32 6.99 -12.57 4.76
N GLU A 33 8.19 -13.15 4.79
CA GLU A 33 9.44 -12.43 4.54
C GLU A 33 9.83 -12.54 3.05
N LEU A 34 10.17 -11.41 2.42
CA LEU A 34 10.95 -11.38 1.19
C LEU A 34 12.35 -10.90 1.53
N LYS A 35 13.39 -11.59 1.04
CA LYS A 35 14.78 -11.21 1.31
C LYS A 35 15.64 -11.24 0.05
N LYS A 36 16.35 -10.14 -0.21
CA LYS A 36 17.30 -10.02 -1.32
C LYS A 36 18.53 -9.21 -0.91
N GLY A 37 19.69 -9.85 -0.81
CA GLY A 37 20.90 -9.18 -0.35
C GLY A 37 20.72 -8.63 1.07
N HIS A 38 20.96 -7.33 1.25
CA HIS A 38 20.82 -6.65 2.55
C HIS A 38 19.44 -6.03 2.79
N ILE A 39 18.49 -6.17 1.86
CA ILE A 39 17.11 -5.72 2.06
C ILE A 39 16.20 -6.91 2.39
N SER A 40 15.39 -6.76 3.43
CA SER A 40 14.27 -7.66 3.72
C SER A 40 12.99 -6.88 3.99
N VAL A 41 11.87 -7.44 3.57
CA VAL A 41 10.52 -6.89 3.77
C VAL A 41 9.67 -7.97 4.41
N ASN A 42 9.03 -7.66 5.53
CA ASN A 42 7.99 -8.52 6.08
C ASN A 42 6.62 -7.96 5.73
N LEU A 43 5.74 -8.86 5.28
CA LEU A 43 4.37 -8.55 4.92
C LEU A 43 3.40 -9.41 5.73
N THR A 44 2.17 -8.95 5.88
CA THR A 44 1.06 -9.82 6.33
C THR A 44 -0.03 -9.88 5.28
N ASN A 45 -0.73 -11.01 5.21
CA ASN A 45 -1.90 -11.14 4.37
C ASN A 45 -3.17 -10.49 4.99
N TRP A 46 -3.07 -9.89 6.18
CA TRP A 46 -4.08 -8.93 6.64
C TRP A 46 -3.87 -7.59 5.93
N GLY A 47 -4.83 -7.14 5.13
CA GLY A 47 -4.72 -5.90 4.39
C GLY A 47 -3.65 -5.86 3.29
N ALA A 48 -2.99 -6.99 3.00
CA ALA A 48 -1.78 -7.03 2.17
C ALA A 48 -0.70 -6.04 2.66
N THR A 49 -0.53 -5.91 3.97
CA THR A 49 0.23 -4.84 4.64
C THR A 49 1.74 -5.07 4.64
N ILE A 50 2.54 -4.02 4.42
CA ILE A 50 3.98 -4.00 4.71
C ILE A 50 4.17 -3.73 6.21
N VAL A 51 4.81 -4.65 6.92
CA VAL A 51 4.95 -4.62 8.38
C VAL A 51 6.32 -4.11 8.81
N SER A 52 7.36 -4.45 8.03
CA SER A 52 8.71 -3.94 8.22
C SER A 52 9.50 -3.95 6.92
N LEU A 53 10.48 -3.05 6.82
CA LEU A 53 11.46 -3.05 5.75
C LEU A 53 12.83 -2.72 6.34
N HIS A 54 13.75 -3.68 6.30
CA HIS A 54 15.10 -3.52 6.81
C HIS A 54 16.07 -3.20 5.68
N LEU A 55 16.91 -2.18 5.88
CA LEU A 55 18.01 -1.86 4.97
C LEU A 55 19.18 -1.21 5.73
N PRO A 56 20.42 -1.28 5.21
CA PRO A 56 21.57 -0.70 5.90
C PRO A 56 21.50 0.84 5.90
N ASP A 57 22.29 1.48 6.75
CA ASP A 57 22.66 2.89 6.64
C ASP A 57 24.02 3.04 5.92
N ARG A 58 24.59 4.25 5.90
CA ARG A 58 25.92 4.53 5.31
C ARG A 58 27.08 3.78 6.00
N HIS A 59 26.88 3.29 7.21
CA HIS A 59 27.84 2.53 8.00
C HIS A 59 27.58 1.01 7.96
N GLY A 60 26.57 0.57 7.20
CA GLY A 60 26.18 -0.83 7.11
C GLY A 60 25.26 -1.33 8.22
N LYS A 61 24.81 -0.45 9.14
CA LYS A 61 23.89 -0.82 10.22
C LYS A 61 22.48 -1.00 9.66
N LEU A 62 21.95 -2.22 9.76
CA LEU A 62 20.57 -2.54 9.41
C LEU A 62 19.61 -1.90 10.42
N ASP A 63 18.52 -1.34 9.92
CA ASP A 63 17.40 -0.86 10.74
C ASP A 63 16.10 -0.97 9.95
N ASP A 64 14.98 -0.99 10.67
CA ASP A 64 13.64 -1.06 10.12
C ASP A 64 13.08 0.35 9.89
N VAL A 65 12.78 0.70 8.65
CA VAL A 65 12.36 2.06 8.24
C VAL A 65 10.84 2.21 8.07
N VAL A 66 10.07 1.25 8.57
CA VAL A 66 8.60 1.27 8.48
C VAL A 66 8.03 1.30 9.90
N LEU A 67 7.02 2.12 10.15
CA LEU A 67 6.26 2.04 11.40
C LEU A 67 5.31 0.85 11.34
N GLY A 68 4.97 0.27 12.48
CA GLY A 68 4.01 -0.82 12.54
C GLY A 68 3.90 -1.43 13.92
N TYR A 69 3.38 -2.65 13.96
CA TYR A 69 3.15 -3.42 15.18
C TYR A 69 3.81 -4.81 15.11
N ASP A 70 4.12 -5.38 16.28
CA ASP A 70 4.70 -6.72 16.39
C ASP A 70 3.68 -7.85 16.17
N SER A 71 2.39 -7.58 16.36
CA SER A 71 1.31 -8.57 16.32
C SER A 71 0.29 -8.26 15.24
N ILE A 72 -0.13 -9.31 14.52
CA ILE A 72 -1.28 -9.28 13.61
C ILE A 72 -2.55 -8.83 14.33
N ASP A 73 -2.75 -9.22 15.58
CA ASP A 73 -3.98 -8.87 16.30
C ASP A 73 -4.06 -7.37 16.56
N THR A 74 -2.94 -6.68 16.72
CA THR A 74 -2.91 -5.22 16.79
C THR A 74 -3.38 -4.61 15.47
N TYR A 75 -2.94 -5.13 14.33
CA TYR A 75 -3.43 -4.67 13.01
C TYR A 75 -4.94 -4.90 12.78
N LYS A 76 -5.56 -5.86 13.48
CA LYS A 76 -7.02 -6.07 13.40
C LYS A 76 -7.82 -5.17 14.33
N LEU A 77 -7.19 -4.68 15.40
CA LEU A 77 -7.84 -3.93 16.48
C LEU A 77 -7.65 -2.42 16.31
N VAL A 78 -6.55 -1.99 15.71
CA VAL A 78 -6.31 -0.58 15.40
C VAL A 78 -7.29 -0.18 14.32
N GLU A 79 -8.24 0.67 14.70
CA GLU A 79 -9.06 1.38 13.74
C GLU A 79 -8.19 2.48 13.13
N ASP A 80 -7.63 2.26 11.94
CA ASP A 80 -7.20 3.39 11.11
C ASP A 80 -8.42 4.28 10.89
N VAL A 81 -8.25 5.60 11.00
CA VAL A 81 -9.32 6.61 11.10
C VAL A 81 -10.47 6.29 10.16
N LYS A 82 -11.50 5.63 10.71
CA LYS A 82 -12.63 5.03 9.97
C LYS A 82 -13.45 6.12 9.31
N THR A 83 -13.08 6.43 8.10
CA THR A 83 -13.78 7.36 7.23
C THR A 83 -14.05 6.67 5.92
N SER A 84 -15.08 7.09 5.21
CA SER A 84 -15.39 6.61 3.86
C SER A 84 -14.21 6.79 2.88
N PHE A 85 -13.19 7.59 3.24
CA PHE A 85 -11.98 7.85 2.47
C PHE A 85 -11.12 6.60 2.20
N SER A 86 -11.21 5.54 3.02
CA SER A 86 -10.40 4.31 2.85
C SER A 86 -11.19 3.10 2.33
N GLY A 87 -12.32 3.33 1.66
CA GLY A 87 -13.15 2.28 1.07
C GLY A 87 -14.23 1.71 1.99
N GLY A 88 -14.63 2.45 3.03
CA GLY A 88 -15.74 2.11 3.92
C GLY A 88 -15.31 1.72 5.34
N LYS A 89 -16.23 1.16 6.12
CA LYS A 89 -16.00 0.77 7.53
C LYS A 89 -15.07 -0.44 7.68
N VAL A 90 -15.05 -1.31 6.68
CA VAL A 90 -14.18 -2.48 6.57
C VAL A 90 -13.60 -2.47 5.17
N GLY A 91 -12.54 -1.67 4.99
CA GLY A 91 -11.86 -1.52 3.72
C GLY A 91 -10.90 -2.68 3.44
N PHE A 92 -10.16 -2.55 2.33
CA PHE A 92 -9.19 -3.55 1.91
C PHE A 92 -8.02 -3.77 2.89
N SER A 93 -7.73 -2.80 3.75
CA SER A 93 -6.79 -2.88 4.88
C SER A 93 -7.25 -3.84 5.98
N ASP A 94 -8.56 -4.05 6.14
CA ASP A 94 -9.17 -4.68 7.32
C ASP A 94 -9.79 -6.05 7.01
N VAL A 95 -9.26 -6.71 5.98
CA VAL A 95 -9.69 -8.04 5.56
C VAL A 95 -8.50 -8.97 5.37
N ALA A 96 -8.75 -10.27 5.50
CA ALA A 96 -7.76 -11.29 5.20
C ALA A 96 -7.71 -11.55 3.68
N TRP A 97 -6.55 -11.31 3.09
CA TRP A 97 -6.26 -11.64 1.69
C TRP A 97 -5.76 -13.07 1.58
N LYS A 98 -6.07 -13.71 0.45
CA LYS A 98 -5.52 -15.02 0.10
C LYS A 98 -4.12 -14.86 -0.47
N VAL A 99 -3.18 -15.70 -0.03
CA VAL A 99 -1.87 -15.83 -0.67
C VAL A 99 -2.02 -16.69 -1.93
N LYS A 100 -1.80 -16.08 -3.10
CA LYS A 100 -1.87 -16.75 -4.41
C LYS A 100 -0.56 -17.41 -4.78
N SER A 101 0.57 -16.74 -4.53
CA SER A 101 1.93 -17.28 -4.69
C SER A 101 2.88 -16.62 -3.70
N TYR A 102 3.94 -17.34 -3.32
CA TYR A 102 4.97 -16.84 -2.40
C TYR A 102 6.31 -17.53 -2.69
N GLN A 103 7.34 -16.71 -2.92
CA GLN A 103 8.71 -17.13 -3.10
C GLN A 103 9.64 -16.15 -2.37
N ASN A 104 10.21 -16.56 -1.24
CA ASN A 104 10.98 -15.67 -0.35
C ASN A 104 12.45 -15.46 -0.74
N LYS A 105 12.98 -16.24 -1.69
CA LYS A 105 14.38 -16.22 -2.14
C LYS A 105 14.48 -16.33 -3.66
N GLY A 106 15.63 -15.95 -4.20
CA GLY A 106 15.93 -16.04 -5.63
C GLY A 106 16.31 -14.71 -6.27
N LEU A 107 16.27 -14.65 -7.60
CA LEU A 107 16.58 -13.43 -8.34
C LEU A 107 15.51 -12.35 -8.17
N ALA A 108 14.26 -12.74 -7.98
CA ALA A 108 13.14 -11.84 -7.70
C ALA A 108 12.17 -12.45 -6.68
N PRO A 109 12.52 -12.48 -5.37
CA PRO A 109 11.60 -12.88 -4.32
C PRO A 109 10.30 -12.08 -4.40
N HIS A 110 9.16 -12.75 -4.32
CA HIS A 110 7.86 -12.12 -4.49
C HIS A 110 6.75 -12.81 -3.67
N ILE A 111 5.69 -12.07 -3.41
CA ILE A 111 4.42 -12.58 -2.89
C ILE A 111 3.26 -11.92 -3.63
N VAL A 112 2.22 -12.69 -3.91
CA VAL A 112 0.98 -12.21 -4.54
C VAL A 112 -0.18 -12.47 -3.60
N PHE A 113 -0.81 -11.40 -3.12
CA PHE A 113 -2.07 -11.46 -2.41
C PHE A 113 -3.23 -11.24 -3.38
N THR A 114 -4.37 -11.86 -3.11
CA THR A 114 -5.61 -11.66 -3.88
C THR A 114 -6.81 -11.61 -2.95
N TYR A 115 -7.77 -10.75 -3.29
CA TYR A 115 -9.04 -10.60 -2.60
C TYR A 115 -10.16 -10.46 -3.64
N HIS A 116 -11.32 -11.05 -3.35
CA HIS A 116 -12.51 -10.93 -4.18
C HIS A 116 -13.52 -10.10 -3.40
N SER A 117 -13.64 -8.83 -3.78
CA SER A 117 -14.66 -7.91 -3.27
C SER A 117 -15.97 -8.17 -4.00
N ARG A 118 -17.04 -8.46 -3.26
CA ARG A 118 -18.34 -8.85 -3.84
C ARG A 118 -19.16 -7.61 -4.20
N ASP A 119 -20.08 -7.76 -5.15
CA ASP A 119 -21.08 -6.73 -5.46
C ASP A 119 -21.80 -6.26 -4.18
N GLY A 120 -21.79 -4.96 -3.93
CA GLY A 120 -22.35 -4.32 -2.74
C GLY A 120 -21.44 -4.27 -1.52
N GLU A 121 -20.22 -4.82 -1.57
CA GLU A 121 -19.27 -4.72 -0.45
C GLU A 121 -18.93 -3.26 -0.15
N GLN A 122 -19.12 -2.84 1.10
CA GLN A 122 -19.03 -1.45 1.55
C GLN A 122 -19.90 -0.45 0.73
N GLY A 123 -20.90 -0.94 -0.01
CA GLY A 123 -21.78 -0.14 -0.86
C GLY A 123 -21.31 0.07 -2.30
N PHE A 124 -20.15 -0.48 -2.68
CA PHE A 124 -19.64 -0.37 -4.06
C PHE A 124 -20.29 -1.39 -5.01
N PRO A 125 -20.63 -1.01 -6.25
CA PRO A 125 -21.21 -1.92 -7.21
C PRO A 125 -20.17 -2.87 -7.81
N GLY A 126 -20.62 -4.04 -8.24
CA GLY A 126 -19.85 -5.00 -9.03
C GLY A 126 -18.89 -5.87 -8.22
N ASP A 127 -18.69 -7.09 -8.71
CA ASP A 127 -17.64 -7.96 -8.22
C ASP A 127 -16.28 -7.48 -8.74
N VAL A 128 -15.29 -7.37 -7.84
CA VAL A 128 -13.93 -6.95 -8.18
C VAL A 128 -12.93 -7.97 -7.69
N LEU A 129 -12.13 -8.51 -8.61
CA LEU A 129 -10.96 -9.30 -8.27
C LEU A 129 -9.75 -8.39 -8.14
N VAL A 130 -9.18 -8.31 -6.95
CA VAL A 130 -8.03 -7.45 -6.65
C VAL A 130 -6.80 -8.29 -6.36
N THR A 131 -5.63 -7.80 -6.78
CA THR A 131 -4.34 -8.39 -6.42
C THR A 131 -3.35 -7.32 -5.99
N ALA A 132 -2.49 -7.66 -5.03
CA ALA A 132 -1.34 -6.87 -4.62
C ALA A 132 -0.09 -7.77 -4.68
N THR A 133 0.85 -7.41 -5.55
CA THR A 133 2.09 -8.15 -5.77
C THR A 133 3.27 -7.34 -5.24
N TYR A 134 4.06 -7.95 -4.36
CA TYR A 134 5.27 -7.35 -3.81
C TYR A 134 6.47 -8.14 -4.31
N THR A 135 7.46 -7.45 -4.89
CA THR A 135 8.64 -8.09 -5.46
C THR A 135 9.90 -7.32 -5.10
N LEU A 136 10.88 -8.01 -4.51
CA LEU A 136 12.24 -7.50 -4.36
C LEU A 136 13.08 -7.91 -5.58
N PHE A 137 13.80 -6.98 -6.19
CA PHE A 137 14.64 -7.28 -7.34
C PHE A 137 15.78 -6.24 -7.47
N GLY A 138 16.78 -6.53 -8.31
CA GLY A 138 18.00 -5.73 -8.39
C GLY A 138 18.63 -5.43 -7.01
N HIS A 139 19.35 -4.32 -6.90
CA HIS A 139 19.84 -3.83 -5.61
C HIS A 139 18.86 -2.80 -5.04
N GLY A 140 18.28 -3.09 -3.88
CA GLY A 140 17.44 -2.15 -3.12
C GLY A 140 16.13 -1.75 -3.79
N LYS A 141 15.57 -2.54 -4.73
CA LYS A 141 14.30 -2.21 -5.38
C LYS A 141 13.16 -3.06 -4.85
N LEU A 142 12.06 -2.41 -4.48
CA LEU A 142 10.78 -3.02 -4.14
C LEU A 142 9.73 -2.51 -5.14
N ALA A 143 9.14 -3.42 -5.91
CA ALA A 143 7.95 -3.13 -6.71
C ALA A 143 6.69 -3.58 -5.95
N VAL A 144 5.69 -2.72 -5.95
CA VAL A 144 4.32 -3.01 -5.51
C VAL A 144 3.42 -2.82 -6.73
N ILE A 145 2.79 -3.91 -7.18
CA ILE A 145 1.88 -3.89 -8.33
C ILE A 145 0.49 -4.26 -7.82
N MET A 146 -0.43 -3.31 -7.90
CA MET A 146 -1.83 -3.50 -7.55
C MET A 146 -2.67 -3.52 -8.82
N THR A 147 -3.51 -4.55 -8.96
CA THR A 147 -4.43 -4.69 -10.10
C THR A 147 -5.83 -4.93 -9.60
N ALA A 148 -6.83 -4.42 -10.31
CA ALA A 148 -8.22 -4.76 -10.09
C ALA A 148 -8.90 -5.05 -11.42
N LYS A 149 -9.81 -6.03 -11.41
CA LYS A 149 -10.66 -6.34 -12.55
C LYS A 149 -12.10 -6.41 -12.07
N ALA A 150 -12.93 -5.50 -12.58
CA ALA A 150 -14.38 -5.64 -12.46
C ALA A 150 -14.83 -6.88 -13.24
N LEU A 151 -15.72 -7.69 -12.66
CA LEU A 151 -16.14 -8.95 -13.26
C LEU A 151 -17.50 -8.84 -13.95
N ASN A 152 -18.34 -7.89 -13.55
CA ASN A 152 -19.73 -7.81 -14.03
C ASN A 152 -20.29 -6.38 -14.18
N LYS A 153 -19.87 -5.40 -13.37
CA LYS A 153 -20.38 -4.03 -13.42
C LYS A 153 -19.24 -3.01 -13.37
N PRO A 154 -19.37 -1.85 -14.03
CA PRO A 154 -18.47 -0.73 -13.81
C PRO A 154 -18.48 -0.27 -12.35
N THR A 155 -17.30 0.11 -11.83
CA THR A 155 -17.15 0.48 -10.42
C THR A 155 -15.91 1.36 -10.19
N PRO A 156 -15.93 2.30 -9.23
CA PRO A 156 -14.76 3.08 -8.89
C PRO A 156 -13.68 2.23 -8.19
N VAL A 157 -12.43 2.35 -8.62
CA VAL A 157 -11.27 1.75 -7.96
C VAL A 157 -10.11 2.74 -7.91
N ASN A 158 -9.62 2.97 -6.69
CA ASN A 158 -8.37 3.70 -6.44
C ASN A 158 -7.60 2.96 -5.33
N LEU A 159 -6.58 2.18 -5.72
CA LEU A 159 -5.78 1.40 -4.77
C LEU A 159 -4.49 2.14 -4.46
N ALA A 160 -4.17 2.27 -3.18
CA ALA A 160 -2.93 2.85 -2.69
C ALA A 160 -2.25 1.92 -1.66
N GLN A 161 -0.99 2.22 -1.34
CA GLN A 161 -0.24 1.52 -0.31
C GLN A 161 0.16 2.52 0.78
N HIS A 162 -0.41 2.36 1.97
CA HIS A 162 -0.33 3.34 3.07
C HIS A 162 0.81 3.03 4.06
N THR A 163 2.04 2.87 3.56
CA THR A 163 3.21 2.68 4.45
C THR A 163 3.65 4.00 5.08
N TYR A 164 3.84 3.96 6.39
CA TYR A 164 4.49 5.01 7.17
C TYR A 164 6.00 4.80 7.19
N TRP A 165 6.73 5.64 6.44
CA TRP A 165 8.17 5.58 6.27
C TRP A 165 8.92 6.50 7.25
N ASN A 166 9.95 5.97 7.90
CA ASN A 166 10.97 6.75 8.61
C ASN A 166 12.37 6.22 8.25
N LEU A 167 13.06 6.91 7.35
CA LEU A 167 14.38 6.49 6.85
C LEU A 167 15.48 6.56 7.91
N GLY A 168 15.30 7.29 9.01
CA GLY A 168 16.20 7.21 10.17
C GLY A 168 16.09 5.88 10.91
N GLY A 169 14.98 5.16 10.74
CA GLY A 169 14.56 3.98 11.52
C GLY A 169 13.28 4.30 12.29
N HIS A 170 12.40 3.31 12.50
CA HIS A 170 11.10 3.55 13.12
C HIS A 170 11.17 4.08 14.58
N THR A 171 12.32 3.93 15.24
CA THR A 171 12.58 4.43 16.59
C THR A 171 13.38 5.75 16.61
N SER A 172 13.63 6.36 15.45
CA SER A 172 14.55 7.49 15.31
C SER A 172 13.94 8.87 15.64
N GLY A 173 12.66 8.91 16.02
CA GLY A 173 11.93 10.14 16.32
C GLY A 173 11.11 10.63 15.11
N ASP A 174 11.11 11.94 14.88
CA ASP A 174 10.34 12.57 13.80
C ASP A 174 11.07 12.61 12.45
N ILE A 175 10.30 12.85 11.38
CA ILE A 175 10.80 12.99 10.00
C ILE A 175 11.10 14.44 9.58
N LEU A 176 11.04 15.42 10.49
CA LEU A 176 11.06 16.85 10.12
C LEU A 176 12.39 17.28 9.50
N SER A 177 13.47 16.55 9.79
CA SER A 177 14.81 16.78 9.23
C SER A 177 15.08 16.06 7.91
N ASN A 178 14.16 15.20 7.44
CA ASN A 178 14.28 14.54 6.15
C ASN A 178 14.12 15.55 5.02
N ASP A 179 15.05 15.53 4.06
CA ASP A 179 14.84 16.28 2.81
C ASP A 179 13.85 15.51 1.94
N ILE A 180 12.85 16.19 1.41
CA ILE A 180 11.92 15.64 0.43
C ILE A 180 11.84 16.53 -0.81
N GLN A 181 11.70 15.91 -1.97
CA GLN A 181 11.33 16.55 -3.23
C GLN A 181 10.13 15.79 -3.81
N ILE A 182 9.13 16.51 -4.30
CA ILE A 182 7.94 15.96 -4.97
C ILE A 182 7.84 16.57 -6.36
N PHE A 183 7.75 15.73 -7.39
CA PHE A 183 7.63 16.15 -8.79
C PHE A 183 6.16 16.38 -9.14
N GLY A 184 5.55 17.36 -8.48
CA GLY A 184 4.17 17.81 -8.71
C GLY A 184 4.04 19.31 -8.47
N SER A 185 3.79 20.07 -9.54
CA SER A 185 3.72 21.54 -9.50
C SER A 185 2.38 22.08 -9.01
N GLN A 186 1.42 21.20 -8.76
CA GLN A 186 0.06 21.51 -8.36
C GLN A 186 -0.45 20.55 -7.28
N ILE A 187 -1.49 20.94 -6.56
CA ILE A 187 -2.21 20.15 -5.55
C ILE A 187 -3.71 20.22 -5.79
N THR A 188 -4.46 19.30 -5.19
CA THR A 188 -5.92 19.36 -5.07
C THR A 188 -6.29 19.91 -3.69
N PRO A 189 -6.48 21.25 -3.53
CA PRO A 189 -6.82 21.85 -2.24
C PRO A 189 -8.14 21.30 -1.70
N VAL A 190 -8.17 21.15 -0.38
CA VAL A 190 -9.29 20.57 0.38
C VAL A 190 -10.03 21.62 1.19
N ASP A 191 -11.26 21.31 1.59
CA ASP A 191 -12.04 22.06 2.56
C ASP A 191 -11.68 21.65 4.01
N ASP A 192 -12.46 22.17 4.97
CA ASP A 192 -12.25 21.90 6.41
C ASP A 192 -12.53 20.44 6.81
N GLU A 193 -13.20 19.66 5.95
CA GLU A 193 -13.45 18.23 6.11
C GLU A 193 -12.40 17.36 5.40
N LEU A 194 -11.35 17.98 4.84
CA LEU A 194 -10.31 17.34 4.04
C LEU A 194 -10.83 16.75 2.71
N ILE A 195 -11.99 17.21 2.23
CA ILE A 195 -12.53 16.83 0.93
C ILE A 195 -11.99 17.78 -0.14
N PRO A 196 -11.47 17.29 -1.28
CA PRO A 196 -11.04 18.16 -2.38
C PRO A 196 -12.15 19.10 -2.84
N THR A 197 -11.78 20.34 -3.14
CA THR A 197 -12.72 21.37 -3.62
C THR A 197 -13.01 21.28 -5.11
N GLY A 198 -12.43 20.30 -5.82
CA GLY A 198 -12.42 20.20 -7.29
C GLY A 198 -11.42 21.15 -7.98
N LYS A 199 -10.81 22.10 -7.27
CA LYS A 199 -9.79 23.00 -7.83
C LYS A 199 -8.45 22.28 -7.99
N ILE A 200 -7.62 22.81 -8.87
CA ILE A 200 -6.19 22.47 -8.99
C ILE A 200 -5.39 23.75 -8.78
N GLN A 201 -4.48 23.75 -7.82
CA GLN A 201 -3.76 24.95 -7.38
C GLN A 201 -2.26 24.74 -7.48
N SER A 202 -1.52 25.74 -7.96
CA SER A 202 -0.05 25.68 -7.99
C SER A 202 0.54 25.67 -6.58
N VAL A 203 1.59 24.87 -6.38
CA VAL A 203 2.35 24.84 -5.12
C VAL A 203 3.26 26.06 -4.96
N LYS A 204 3.57 26.77 -6.05
CA LYS A 204 4.56 27.85 -6.05
C LYS A 204 4.21 28.94 -5.04
N GLY A 205 5.16 29.23 -4.14
CA GLY A 205 4.99 30.26 -3.11
C GLY A 205 4.10 29.84 -1.92
N THR A 206 3.68 28.58 -1.86
CA THR A 206 2.90 28.02 -0.75
C THR A 206 3.80 27.19 0.20
N PRO A 207 3.27 26.71 1.34
CA PRO A 207 3.94 25.71 2.17
C PRO A 207 4.21 24.38 1.44
N PHE A 208 3.44 24.08 0.39
CA PHE A 208 3.46 22.83 -0.37
C PHE A 208 4.55 22.79 -1.47
N ASP A 209 5.41 23.80 -1.58
CA ASP A 209 6.39 23.92 -2.68
C ASP A 209 7.62 23.00 -2.49
N PHE A 210 7.47 21.71 -2.75
CA PHE A 210 8.56 20.71 -2.72
C PHE A 210 9.16 20.40 -4.10
N LEU A 211 9.00 21.29 -5.08
CA LEU A 211 9.62 21.12 -6.41
C LEU A 211 11.16 21.07 -6.32
N LYS A 212 11.72 21.73 -5.32
CA LYS A 212 13.14 21.63 -4.92
C LYS A 212 13.25 20.90 -3.59
N PRO A 213 14.32 20.11 -3.37
CA PRO A 213 14.49 19.40 -2.11
C PRO A 213 14.69 20.35 -0.95
N HIS A 214 13.92 20.16 0.12
CA HIS A 214 14.15 20.80 1.41
C HIS A 214 13.60 19.96 2.56
N PRO A 215 13.98 20.24 3.83
CA PRO A 215 13.46 19.51 4.98
C PRO A 215 11.94 19.60 5.07
N VAL A 216 11.28 18.48 5.43
CA VAL A 216 9.82 18.43 5.65
C VAL A 216 9.38 19.51 6.65
N GLY A 217 10.16 19.71 7.73
CA GLY A 217 9.85 20.65 8.79
C GLY A 217 9.95 22.14 8.43
N THR A 218 10.46 22.49 7.23
CA THR A 218 10.79 23.89 6.88
C THR A 218 9.57 24.82 6.99
N LYS A 219 8.45 24.42 6.39
CA LYS A 219 7.21 25.20 6.34
C LYS A 219 6.03 24.53 7.04
N ILE A 220 6.27 23.43 7.77
CA ILE A 220 5.20 22.63 8.37
C ILE A 220 4.36 23.41 9.38
N LYS A 221 4.95 24.43 10.04
CA LYS A 221 4.29 25.31 11.01
C LYS A 221 3.36 26.35 10.36
N GLU A 222 3.44 26.53 9.04
CA GLU A 222 2.49 27.36 8.29
C GLU A 222 1.16 26.61 8.07
N LEU A 223 1.10 25.32 8.40
CA LEU A 223 -0.07 24.46 8.32
C LEU A 223 -0.60 24.13 9.73
N PRO A 224 -1.92 23.91 9.91
CA PRO A 224 -2.49 23.68 11.24
C PRO A 224 -1.97 22.42 11.95
N LYS A 225 -1.75 21.33 11.21
CA LYS A 225 -1.33 20.03 11.76
C LYS A 225 -0.11 19.41 11.06
N GLY A 226 0.19 19.80 9.83
CA GLY A 226 1.21 19.20 8.98
C GLY A 226 0.69 19.01 7.55
N TYR A 227 1.42 18.25 6.74
CA TYR A 227 0.99 17.97 5.36
C TYR A 227 0.02 16.81 5.37
N ASP A 228 -1.07 17.00 4.63
CA ASP A 228 -2.05 15.98 4.28
C ASP A 228 -2.74 16.46 3.00
N ILE A 229 -2.06 16.27 1.87
CA ILE A 229 -2.52 16.83 0.59
C ILE A 229 -2.12 15.92 -0.58
N ASN A 230 -2.99 15.83 -1.58
CA ASN A 230 -2.68 15.20 -2.84
C ASN A 230 -1.99 16.19 -3.78
N TYR A 231 -0.79 15.81 -4.23
CA TYR A 231 -0.07 16.47 -5.31
C TYR A 231 -0.52 15.92 -6.66
N VAL A 232 -0.72 16.81 -7.62
CA VAL A 232 -0.88 16.47 -9.04
C VAL A 232 0.52 16.31 -9.64
N LEU A 233 0.85 15.11 -10.07
CA LEU A 233 2.19 14.74 -10.53
C LEU A 233 2.47 15.24 -11.95
N ASP A 234 3.63 15.86 -12.12
CA ASP A 234 3.99 16.50 -13.38
C ASP A 234 4.32 15.45 -14.45
N GLY A 235 3.63 15.56 -15.59
CA GLY A 235 3.96 14.83 -16.79
C GLY A 235 3.81 13.32 -16.67
N VAL A 236 3.02 12.76 -15.75
CA VAL A 236 2.70 11.32 -15.73
C VAL A 236 1.56 11.04 -16.72
N PRO A 237 1.81 10.57 -17.97
CA PRO A 237 0.74 10.17 -18.85
C PRO A 237 0.04 8.96 -18.24
N GLU A 238 -1.29 8.97 -18.19
CA GLU A 238 -2.08 7.87 -17.64
C GLU A 238 -1.58 6.50 -18.16
N GLY A 239 -1.11 5.66 -17.24
CA GLY A 239 -1.06 4.21 -17.40
C GLY A 239 0.09 3.60 -18.21
N LYS A 240 0.92 4.35 -18.94
CA LYS A 240 1.91 3.75 -19.88
C LYS A 240 3.36 3.69 -19.39
N GLU A 241 3.84 4.69 -18.64
CA GLU A 241 5.24 4.77 -18.22
C GLU A 241 5.37 5.03 -16.71
N LEU A 242 6.41 4.45 -16.09
CA LEU A 242 6.78 4.76 -14.72
C LEU A 242 7.60 6.04 -14.69
N LYS A 243 7.12 7.04 -13.95
CA LYS A 243 7.86 8.27 -13.72
C LYS A 243 8.28 8.39 -12.27
N ARG A 244 9.42 9.03 -12.08
CA ARG A 244 9.93 9.40 -10.76
C ARG A 244 9.07 10.54 -10.19
N VAL A 245 8.58 10.38 -8.96
CA VAL A 245 7.54 11.28 -8.40
C VAL A 245 7.87 11.84 -7.02
N ALA A 246 8.69 11.16 -6.24
CA ALA A 246 9.15 11.67 -4.96
C ALA A 246 10.51 11.10 -4.57
N VAL A 247 11.28 11.89 -3.82
CA VAL A 247 12.58 11.50 -3.28
C VAL A 247 12.62 11.92 -1.84
N VAL A 248 12.96 10.99 -0.95
CA VAL A 248 13.15 11.24 0.48
C VAL A 248 14.59 10.90 0.84
N TYR A 249 15.23 11.74 1.66
CA TYR A 249 16.59 11.53 2.13
C TYR A 249 16.71 11.81 3.62
N ASP A 250 17.24 10.84 4.36
CA ASP A 250 17.70 11.04 5.73
C ASP A 250 19.20 11.33 5.75
N LYS A 251 19.57 12.55 6.14
CA LYS A 251 20.97 12.97 6.23
C LYS A 251 21.74 12.16 7.28
N LYS A 252 21.10 11.78 8.39
CA LYS A 252 21.79 11.11 9.51
C LYS A 252 22.22 9.70 9.13
N SER A 253 21.28 8.85 8.72
CA SER A 253 21.57 7.48 8.26
C SER A 253 22.23 7.45 6.87
N GLY A 254 21.95 8.44 6.02
CA GLY A 254 22.31 8.40 4.60
C GLY A 254 21.39 7.53 3.75
N ARG A 255 20.29 7.02 4.29
CA ARG A 255 19.27 6.30 3.52
C ARG A 255 18.49 7.27 2.65
N SER A 256 18.19 6.83 1.43
CA SER A 256 17.31 7.51 0.49
C SER A 256 16.25 6.55 -0.04
N MET A 257 15.09 7.09 -0.37
CA MET A 257 13.98 6.41 -1.03
C MET A 257 13.55 7.22 -2.24
N ASP A 258 13.64 6.61 -3.41
CA ASP A 258 13.17 7.17 -4.68
C ASP A 258 11.92 6.41 -5.13
N LEU A 259 10.80 7.12 -5.26
CA LEU A 259 9.50 6.57 -5.60
C LEU A 259 9.18 6.90 -7.07
N SER A 260 8.83 5.87 -7.84
CA SER A 260 8.27 6.01 -9.17
C SER A 260 6.88 5.37 -9.25
N THR A 261 5.97 5.94 -10.04
CA THR A 261 4.61 5.39 -10.24
C THR A 261 4.08 5.64 -11.64
N ASN A 262 2.97 4.96 -11.98
CA ASN A 262 2.15 5.23 -13.17
C ASN A 262 0.84 5.97 -12.83
N LYS A 263 0.71 6.51 -11.61
CA LYS A 263 -0.48 7.22 -11.14
C LYS A 263 -0.35 8.74 -11.20
N PRO A 264 -1.47 9.46 -11.39
CA PRO A 264 -1.44 10.90 -11.61
C PRO A 264 -1.26 11.71 -10.32
N GLY A 265 -1.52 11.13 -9.14
CA GLY A 265 -1.42 11.82 -7.86
C GLY A 265 -0.52 11.12 -6.85
N VAL A 266 -0.09 11.86 -5.84
CA VAL A 266 0.52 11.32 -4.61
C VAL A 266 -0.01 12.07 -3.38
N GLN A 267 -0.62 11.34 -2.45
CA GLN A 267 -0.90 11.88 -1.11
C GLN A 267 0.42 11.98 -0.35
N PHE A 268 0.74 13.18 0.13
CA PHE A 268 1.82 13.37 1.07
C PHE A 268 1.23 13.68 2.45
N TYR A 269 1.36 12.71 3.35
CA TYR A 269 0.86 12.79 4.72
C TYR A 269 2.01 12.64 5.71
N THR A 270 2.08 13.53 6.70
CA THR A 270 3.17 13.54 7.70
C THR A 270 2.76 12.98 9.06
N GLY A 271 1.86 11.99 9.09
CA GLY A 271 1.54 11.29 10.35
C GLY A 271 0.95 12.23 11.42
N ASN A 272 0.21 13.25 11.01
CA ASN A 272 -0.20 14.37 11.86
C ASN A 272 -1.08 13.98 13.06
N ASN A 273 -1.84 12.89 12.92
CA ASN A 273 -2.75 12.40 13.96
C ASN A 273 -2.17 11.24 14.77
N ILE A 274 -0.91 10.84 14.54
CA ILE A 274 -0.25 9.84 15.38
C ILE A 274 -0.02 10.44 16.76
N LYS A 275 -0.57 9.80 17.80
CA LYS A 275 -0.40 10.24 19.18
C LYS A 275 -0.37 9.06 20.12
N ASP A 276 0.73 8.91 20.85
CA ASP A 276 0.90 7.89 21.89
C ASP A 276 0.63 6.44 21.41
N ILE A 277 0.93 6.15 20.14
CA ILE A 277 0.69 4.82 19.55
C ILE A 277 1.85 3.89 19.88
N LYS A 278 1.58 2.82 20.63
CA LYS A 278 2.57 1.79 20.95
C LYS A 278 2.83 0.89 19.73
N GLY A 279 3.98 1.08 19.10
CA GLY A 279 4.43 0.32 17.94
C GLY A 279 5.35 -0.86 18.28
N LYS A 280 6.12 -1.28 17.27
CA LYS A 280 7.12 -2.36 17.36
C LYS A 280 8.12 -2.14 18.48
N GLY A 281 8.47 -3.22 19.18
CA GLY A 281 9.43 -3.20 20.29
C GLY A 281 8.96 -2.34 21.48
N GLY A 282 7.68 -1.96 21.53
CA GLY A 282 7.13 -1.08 22.55
C GLY A 282 7.48 0.40 22.40
N PHE A 283 8.11 0.81 21.30
CA PHE A 283 8.37 2.22 21.01
C PHE A 283 7.05 2.98 20.82
N VAL A 284 6.96 4.20 21.34
CA VAL A 284 5.74 5.01 21.26
C VAL A 284 5.88 6.02 20.13
N TYR A 285 5.12 5.83 19.06
CA TYR A 285 5.07 6.76 17.94
C TYR A 285 4.26 8.01 18.29
N GLN A 286 4.79 9.16 17.84
CA GLN A 286 4.23 10.49 18.04
C GLN A 286 3.95 11.15 16.70
N SER A 287 3.34 12.34 16.71
CA SER A 287 3.09 13.11 15.49
C SER A 287 4.38 13.28 14.70
N HIS A 288 4.30 13.13 13.38
CA HIS A 288 5.44 13.23 12.48
C HIS A 288 6.52 12.16 12.67
N ALA A 289 6.23 11.04 13.35
CA ALA A 289 7.15 9.91 13.43
C ALA A 289 7.46 9.27 12.06
N ALA A 290 6.63 9.54 11.04
CA ALA A 290 6.79 9.02 9.68
C ALA A 290 6.08 9.89 8.65
N LEU A 291 6.38 9.64 7.38
CA LEU A 291 5.63 10.15 6.23
C LEU A 291 5.03 9.01 5.40
N CYS A 292 3.89 9.27 4.77
CA CYS A 292 3.27 8.44 3.74
C CYS A 292 3.42 9.11 2.37
N LEU A 293 3.61 8.29 1.34
CA LEU A 293 3.63 8.70 -0.07
C LEU A 293 2.73 7.74 -0.85
N GLU A 294 1.44 8.03 -0.83
CA GLU A 294 0.42 7.17 -1.41
C GLU A 294 0.15 7.63 -2.84
N THR A 295 0.78 6.99 -3.82
CA THR A 295 0.48 7.29 -5.21
C THR A 295 -0.91 6.76 -5.56
N GLN A 296 -1.71 7.56 -6.27
CA GLN A 296 -3.14 7.29 -6.42
C GLN A 296 -3.76 8.11 -7.55
N ALA A 297 -5.03 7.87 -7.87
CA ALA A 297 -5.87 8.88 -8.51
C ALA A 297 -6.21 9.99 -7.51
N PHE A 298 -6.71 11.14 -7.98
CA PHE A 298 -7.04 12.25 -7.09
C PHE A 298 -8.16 11.83 -6.13
N PRO A 299 -8.10 12.27 -4.85
CA PRO A 299 -9.20 12.03 -3.93
C PRO A 299 -10.49 12.65 -4.50
N ASP A 300 -11.62 12.03 -4.19
CA ASP A 300 -12.95 12.45 -4.61
C ASP A 300 -13.18 12.58 -6.15
N SER A 301 -12.34 11.93 -6.98
CA SER A 301 -12.48 11.90 -8.45
C SER A 301 -13.88 11.52 -8.93
N VAL A 302 -14.62 10.67 -8.22
CA VAL A 302 -15.97 10.25 -8.61
C VAL A 302 -16.99 11.39 -8.58
N ASN A 303 -16.74 12.44 -7.80
CA ASN A 303 -17.62 13.60 -7.66
C ASN A 303 -17.07 14.84 -8.39
N HIS A 304 -15.87 14.77 -8.97
CA HIS A 304 -15.23 15.86 -9.70
C HIS A 304 -14.96 15.46 -11.16
N PRO A 305 -15.85 15.82 -12.11
CA PRO A 305 -15.72 15.41 -13.51
C PRO A 305 -14.48 15.98 -14.23
N ASN A 306 -13.82 16.99 -13.64
CA ASN A 306 -12.55 17.54 -14.12
C ASN A 306 -11.32 16.77 -13.61
N PHE A 307 -11.48 15.79 -12.72
CA PHE A 307 -10.40 14.90 -12.28
C PHE A 307 -10.35 13.63 -13.13
N PRO A 308 -9.20 12.93 -13.18
CA PRO A 308 -9.08 11.64 -13.83
C PRO A 308 -10.13 10.64 -13.31
N SER A 309 -10.77 9.93 -14.24
CA SER A 309 -11.75 8.89 -13.89
C SER A 309 -11.11 7.75 -13.12
N THR A 310 -11.81 7.26 -12.12
CA THR A 310 -11.45 6.06 -11.35
C THR A 310 -12.35 4.88 -11.67
N ILE A 311 -13.28 5.01 -12.61
CA ILE A 311 -14.21 3.94 -12.99
C ILE A 311 -13.47 2.92 -13.84
N ILE A 312 -13.55 1.65 -13.45
CA ILE A 312 -13.11 0.51 -14.27
C ILE A 312 -14.29 -0.32 -14.74
N SER A 313 -14.11 -1.07 -15.83
CA SER A 313 -15.10 -2.01 -16.37
C SER A 313 -14.49 -3.40 -16.57
N PRO A 314 -15.28 -4.44 -16.93
CA PRO A 314 -14.73 -5.74 -17.29
C PRO A 314 -13.72 -5.73 -18.45
N GLU A 315 -13.84 -4.76 -19.34
CA GLU A 315 -12.98 -4.54 -20.52
C GLU A 315 -11.75 -3.69 -20.20
N GLU A 316 -11.84 -2.81 -19.19
CA GLU A 316 -10.81 -1.83 -18.83
C GLU A 316 -10.28 -2.09 -17.41
N PRO A 317 -9.29 -3.00 -17.24
CA PRO A 317 -8.77 -3.35 -15.92
C PRO A 317 -7.87 -2.26 -15.33
N TYR A 318 -7.88 -2.16 -14.00
CA TYR A 318 -7.01 -1.27 -13.23
C TYR A 318 -5.59 -1.84 -13.12
N LYS A 319 -4.59 -0.97 -13.29
CA LYS A 319 -3.20 -1.26 -12.94
C LYS A 319 -2.52 -0.06 -12.28
N HIS A 320 -1.93 -0.30 -11.12
CA HIS A 320 -1.11 0.65 -10.39
C HIS A 320 0.23 -0.01 -10.07
N VAL A 321 1.32 0.67 -10.40
CA VAL A 321 2.68 0.23 -10.11
C VAL A 321 3.36 1.29 -9.26
N MET A 322 3.88 0.90 -8.11
CA MET A 322 4.79 1.69 -7.29
C MET A 322 6.16 1.00 -7.33
N LEU A 323 7.21 1.76 -7.65
CA LEU A 323 8.58 1.29 -7.62
C LEU A 323 9.37 2.13 -6.62
N PHE A 324 9.73 1.52 -5.51
CA PHE A 324 10.64 2.08 -4.52
C PHE A 324 12.07 1.64 -4.86
N LYS A 325 13.00 2.59 -4.92
CA LYS A 325 14.44 2.33 -5.00
C LYS A 325 15.09 2.92 -3.76
N PHE A 326 15.70 2.07 -2.96
CA PHE A 326 16.44 2.46 -1.78
C PHE A 326 17.95 2.50 -2.06
N SER A 327 18.64 3.50 -1.51
CA SER A 327 20.10 3.63 -1.61
C SER A 327 20.70 4.21 -0.33
N THR A 328 21.96 3.88 -0.07
CA THR A 328 22.75 4.33 1.08
C THR A 328 24.13 4.89 0.70
N LYS A 329 24.51 4.77 -0.58
CA LYS A 329 25.88 5.02 -1.03
C LYS A 329 26.13 6.47 -1.45
N ASP A 330 25.13 7.08 -2.07
CA ASP A 330 25.25 8.41 -2.66
C ASP A 330 24.09 9.30 -2.22
N ARG A 331 24.36 10.61 -2.09
CA ARG A 331 23.29 11.61 -1.95
C ARG A 331 22.37 11.45 -3.18
N PRO A 332 21.06 11.31 -3.00
CA PRO A 332 20.18 11.08 -4.13
C PRO A 332 20.28 12.24 -5.11
N ASN A 333 20.26 11.94 -6.40
CA ASN A 333 20.20 12.98 -7.41
C ASN A 333 18.83 13.66 -7.34
N PHE A 334 18.77 14.92 -6.90
CA PHE A 334 17.55 15.72 -6.83
C PHE A 334 17.28 16.53 -8.12
N SER A 335 18.08 16.33 -9.17
CA SER A 335 17.75 16.92 -10.47
C SER A 335 16.49 16.28 -11.04
N SER A 336 15.65 17.08 -11.70
CA SER A 336 14.63 16.58 -12.62
C SER A 336 15.33 15.75 -13.70
N VAL A 337 14.81 14.56 -14.00
CA VAL A 337 15.11 13.89 -15.27
C VAL A 337 14.29 14.57 -16.34
#